data_AF-A0A7K3DZB3-F1
#
_entry.id   AF-A0A7K3DZB3-F1
#
_cell.length_a   1.000
_cell.length_b   1.000
_cell.length_c   1.000
_cell.angle_alpha   90.00
_cell.angle_beta   90.00
_cell.angle_gamma   90.00
#
_symmetry.space_group_name_H-M   'P 1'
#
loop_
_entity.id
_entity.type
_entity.pdbx_description
1 polymer ?
#
loop_
_entity_poly.entity_id
_entity_poly.type
_entity_poly.pdbx_seq_one_letter_code
_entity_poly.pdbx_strand_id
1 'polypeptide(L)' 'MQAAPVRATPIPSFTDALRAVESLLLSSGQRTARRNAWTSVLEDRRRAKDRVEAERVLEAAVSSRTS' A
#
# COMPACT_ATOMS: atom_id res chain seq x y z
N MET A 1 0.80 -35.34 42.87
CA MET A 1 1.41 -34.27 42.06
C MET A 1 0.65 -34.18 40.75
N GLN A 2 -0.02 -33.07 40.45
CA GLN A 2 -0.63 -32.86 39.12
C GLN A 2 0.45 -32.31 38.19
N ALA A 3 0.68 -32.98 37.04
CA ALA A 3 1.66 -32.54 36.05
C ALA A 3 1.10 -31.37 35.23
N ALA A 4 1.92 -30.36 34.98
CA ALA A 4 1.54 -29.23 34.12
C ALA A 4 1.26 -29.71 32.69
N PRO A 5 0.22 -29.18 32.01
CA PRO A 5 -0.09 -29.58 30.64
C PRO A 5 1.04 -29.19 29.69
N VAL A 6 1.65 -30.19 29.07
CA VAL A 6 2.67 -30.00 28.02
C VAL A 6 1.95 -29.63 26.72
N ARG A 7 2.26 -28.46 26.16
CA ARG A 7 1.79 -28.10 24.82
C ARG A 7 2.71 -28.75 23.79
N ALA A 8 2.17 -29.68 23.02
CA ALA A 8 2.84 -30.21 21.84
C ALA A 8 2.66 -29.25 20.67
N THR A 9 3.76 -28.77 20.08
CA THR A 9 3.74 -28.10 18.77
C THR A 9 3.77 -29.18 17.68
N PRO A 10 2.73 -29.28 16.84
CA PRO A 10 2.73 -30.27 15.76
C PRO A 10 3.83 -29.95 14.74
N ILE A 11 4.46 -31.00 14.21
CA ILE A 11 5.40 -30.88 13.10
C ILE A 11 4.61 -30.41 11.87
N PRO A 12 5.02 -29.32 11.20
CA PRO A 12 4.31 -28.82 10.03
C PRO A 12 4.17 -29.90 8.95
N SER A 13 3.00 -29.97 8.33
CA SER A 13 2.85 -30.80 7.14
C SER A 13 3.67 -30.21 5.99
N PHE A 14 3.95 -31.02 4.95
CA PHE A 14 4.61 -30.53 3.75
C PHE A 14 3.86 -29.34 3.11
N THR A 15 2.53 -29.34 3.15
CA THR A 15 1.69 -28.24 2.67
C THR A 15 1.90 -26.96 3.48
N ASP A 16 2.02 -27.07 4.80
CA ASP A 16 2.29 -25.90 5.65
C ASP A 16 3.68 -25.32 5.39
N ALA A 17 4.67 -26.19 5.17
CA ALA A 17 6.02 -25.76 4.79
C ALA A 17 6.01 -25.01 3.45
N LEU A 18 5.30 -25.51 2.45
CA LEU A 18 5.17 -24.83 1.16
C LEU A 18 4.46 -23.47 1.29
N ARG A 19 3.39 -23.39 2.08
CA ARG A 19 2.66 -22.13 2.32
C ARG A 19 3.52 -21.09 3.06
N ALA A 20 4.39 -21.54 3.97
CA ALA A 20 5.34 -20.66 4.66
C ALA A 20 6.39 -20.10 3.69
N VAL A 21 6.93 -20.94 2.80
CA VAL A 21 7.87 -20.50 1.76
C VAL A 21 7.21 -19.54 0.79
N GLU A 22 5.99 -19.84 0.33
CA GLU A 22 5.20 -18.94 -0.51
C GLU A 22 4.99 -17.59 0.18
N SER A 23 4.58 -17.61 1.45
CA SER A 23 4.39 -16.38 2.23
C SER A 23 5.69 -15.58 2.35
N LEU A 24 6.82 -16.25 2.58
CA LEU A 24 8.13 -15.60 2.67
C LEU A 24 8.52 -14.95 1.34
N LEU A 25 8.44 -15.71 0.24
CA LEU A 25 8.80 -15.25 -1.11
C LEU A 25 7.90 -14.12 -1.58
N LEU A 26 6.59 -14.21 -1.35
CA LEU A 26 5.62 -13.21 -1.81
C LEU A 26 5.52 -12.00 -0.88
N SER A 27 5.98 -12.09 0.38
CA SER A 27 5.86 -10.98 1.36
C SER A 27 6.55 -9.69 0.91
N SER A 28 7.69 -9.81 0.22
CA SER A 28 8.45 -8.67 -0.27
C SER A 28 7.67 -7.92 -1.37
N GLY A 29 7.07 -8.66 -2.31
CA GLY A 29 6.20 -8.12 -3.36
C GLY A 29 4.97 -7.40 -2.79
N GLN A 30 4.35 -7.95 -1.75
CA GLN A 30 3.20 -7.32 -1.09
C GLN A 30 3.56 -6.00 -0.39
N ARG A 31 4.71 -5.93 0.28
CA ARG A 31 5.21 -4.68 0.88
C ARG A 31 5.48 -3.61 -0.18
N THR A 32 6.14 -3.99 -1.27
CA THR A 32 6.41 -3.09 -2.40
C THR A 32 5.10 -2.62 -3.06
N ALA A 33 4.15 -3.51 -3.30
CA ALA A 33 2.84 -3.16 -3.87
C ALA A 33 2.09 -2.14 -2.99
N ARG A 34 2.08 -2.34 -1.65
CA ARG A 34 1.49 -1.37 -0.70
C ARG A 34 2.17 -0.02 -0.77
N ARG A 35 3.51 0.00 -0.81
CA ARG A 35 4.28 1.25 -0.90
C ARG A 35 4.01 1.96 -2.22
N ASN A 36 4.00 1.25 -3.33
CA ASN A 36 3.72 1.79 -4.65
C ASN A 36 2.29 2.35 -4.74
N ALA A 37 1.30 1.62 -4.23
CA ALA A 37 -0.09 2.08 -4.18
C ALA A 37 -0.21 3.37 -3.37
N TRP A 38 0.45 3.43 -2.20
CA TRP A 38 0.45 4.63 -1.38
C TRP A 38 1.11 5.83 -2.07
N THR A 39 2.28 5.64 -2.68
CA THR A 39 2.98 6.69 -3.44
C THR A 39 2.10 7.20 -4.58
N SER A 40 1.48 6.31 -5.35
CA SER A 40 0.60 6.69 -6.45
C SER A 40 -0.59 7.53 -5.98
N VAL A 41 -1.22 7.18 -4.85
CA VAL A 41 -2.32 7.98 -4.27
C VAL A 41 -1.84 9.37 -3.83
N LEU A 42 -0.65 9.47 -3.24
CA LEU A 42 -0.09 10.78 -2.87
C LEU A 42 0.21 11.65 -4.09
N GLU A 43 0.79 11.06 -5.14
CA GLU A 43 1.04 11.74 -6.41
C GLU A 43 -0.25 12.18 -7.11
N ASP A 44 -1.28 11.33 -7.12
CA ASP A 44 -2.59 11.68 -7.70
C ASP A 44 -3.22 12.86 -6.96
N ARG A 45 -3.18 12.85 -5.63
CA ARG A 45 -3.66 13.98 -4.82
C ARG A 45 -2.86 15.25 -5.10
N ARG A 46 -1.55 15.14 -5.30
CA ARG A 46 -0.72 16.29 -5.67
C ARG A 46 -1.10 16.82 -7.06
N ARG A 47 -1.19 15.94 -8.06
CA ARG A 47 -1.63 16.28 -9.42
C ARG A 47 -3.02 16.89 -9.45
N ALA A 48 -3.96 16.42 -8.61
CA ALA A 48 -5.29 17.02 -8.51
C ALA A 48 -5.24 18.46 -7.99
N LYS A 49 -4.43 18.73 -6.96
CA LYS A 49 -4.23 20.10 -6.45
C LYS A 49 -3.58 21.01 -7.48
N ASP A 50 -2.54 20.52 -8.15
CA ASP A 50 -1.82 21.30 -9.16
C ASP A 50 -2.75 21.64 -10.36
N ARG A 51 -3.68 20.75 -10.75
CA ARG A 51 -4.70 21.05 -11.77
C ARG A 51 -5.67 22.15 -11.34
N VAL A 52 -6.17 22.09 -10.11
CA VAL A 52 -7.07 23.12 -9.57
C VAL A 52 -6.39 24.49 -9.51
N GLU A 53 -5.11 24.51 -9.10
CA GLU A 53 -4.36 25.77 -9.06
C GLU A 53 -4.08 26.32 -10.46
N ALA A 54 -3.74 25.45 -11.41
CA ALA A 54 -3.58 25.85 -12.81
C ALA A 54 -4.89 26.40 -13.39
N GLU A 55 -6.02 25.77 -13.13
CA GLU A 55 -7.35 26.24 -13.55
C GLU A 55 -7.64 27.65 -13.03
N ARG A 56 -7.43 27.89 -11.72
CA ARG A 56 -7.61 29.21 -11.12
C ARG A 56 -6.75 30.29 -11.76
N VAL A 57 -5.47 29.99 -12.02
CA VAL A 57 -4.55 30.93 -12.67
C VAL A 57 -5.01 31.24 -14.09
N LEU A 58 -5.45 30.21 -14.83
CA LEU A 58 -5.98 30.39 -16.19
C LEU A 58 -7.27 31.22 -16.20
N GLU A 59 -8.21 30.95 -15.29
CA GLU A 59 -9.45 31.71 -15.15
C GLU A 59 -9.19 33.18 -14.79
N ALA A 60 -8.27 33.44 -13.85
CA ALA A 60 -7.87 34.79 -13.49
C ALA A 60 -7.24 35.52 -14.68
N ALA A 61 -6.36 34.85 -15.44
CA ALA A 61 -5.74 35.42 -16.62
C ALA A 61 -6.72 35.65 -17.78
N VAL A 62 -7.77 34.83 -17.91
CA VAL A 62 -8.84 35.06 -18.88
C VAL A 62 -9.67 36.27 -18.46
N SER A 63 -10.11 36.31 -17.19
CA SER A 63 -10.95 37.38 -16.65
C SER A 63 -10.27 38.75 -16.75
N SER A 64 -8.94 38.81 -16.53
CA SER A 64 -8.17 40.05 -16.66
C SER A 64 -7.97 40.52 -18.10
N ARG A 65 -8.06 39.64 -19.10
CA ARG A 65 -8.01 40.01 -20.52
C ARG A 65 -9.36 40.49 -21.07
N THR A 66 -10.46 40.10 -20.43
CA THR A 66 -11.83 40.42 -20.90
C THR A 66 -12.49 41.57 -20.14
N SER A 67 -11.81 42.12 -19.13
CA SER A 67 -12.23 43.32 -18.38
C SER A 67 -11.57 44.56 -18.97
#